data_AF-A0A956WX12-F1
#
_entry.id   AF-A0A956WX12-F1
#
_cell.length_a   1.000
_cell.length_b   1.000
_cell.length_c   1.000
_cell.angle_alpha   90.00
_cell.angle_beta   90.00
_cell.angle_gamma   90.00
#
_symmetry.space_group_name_H-M   'P 1'
#
loop_
_entity.id
_entity.type
_entity.pdbx_description
1 polymer ?
#
loop_
_entity_poly.entity_id
_entity_poly.type
_entity_poly.pdbx_seq_one_letter_code
_entity_poly.pdbx_strand_id
1 'polypeptide(L)'
;MMEDYFEEEDFTTRFSGQTVTRILQQVVPYWKMVAGFLGLVILITVADSIFTYFGKQLVDEAILPGDPDALRRILTNYALLSIVSAAIVFGFIFITGILGEKVRYDLRRKLFTHLQQLSFSYFDKTPIGWIMSRVTSDTERIADLVTWGLLDVTWGITSLLVASIFMLTINWRMAILVMLTIPVLVAVAVYFRRLILVQFREVRRINSRITGAYNENIQGVRVTKSLVREEQDLRDFQGLTGLMFQASYRANVLSALFLPAVQLISAIGVSLVIWYGGVLALRGETTVGQIQAFIGYVTFMIWPVQEMARVFAQMQQSIASGERVFSLLDAVPDVRDKPGALETARLEGDIVFDNVTFYYEKGKPVLTDFSLRVQPGETIALVGPTGGGKSTIVNLLCRFYEPKEGRILFGEHDYTDLTQHAIQSRIGMVLQTPHLFSGTIRDNLRYGRLDASDDELVDAARLAGAHDFIVTL
;
A
#
# COMPACT_ATOMS: atom_id res chain seq x y z
N MET A 1 -30.41 -13.13 -2.70
CA MET A 1 -29.32 -13.06 -3.69
C MET A 1 -28.26 -12.15 -3.09
N MET A 2 -27.02 -12.64 -2.93
CA MET A 2 -25.81 -11.90 -2.52
C MET A 2 -25.86 -11.06 -1.22
N GLU A 3 -25.66 -11.68 -0.05
CA GLU A 3 -25.37 -10.91 1.19
C GLU A 3 -24.08 -11.32 1.92
N ASP A 4 -23.41 -12.41 1.53
CA ASP A 4 -22.26 -12.97 2.30
C ASP A 4 -20.97 -13.20 1.49
N TYR A 5 -20.90 -12.77 0.22
CA TYR A 5 -19.59 -12.66 -0.45
C TYR A 5 -18.88 -11.42 0.08
N PHE A 6 -17.56 -11.47 0.23
CA PHE A 6 -16.74 -10.29 0.50
C PHE A 6 -16.89 -9.33 -0.70
N GLU A 7 -17.93 -8.50 -0.69
CA GLU A 7 -17.98 -7.31 -1.52
C GLU A 7 -16.79 -6.49 -1.05
N GLU A 8 -15.90 -6.16 -1.99
CA GLU A 8 -14.90 -5.15 -1.73
C GLU A 8 -15.71 -3.92 -1.32
N GLU A 9 -15.75 -3.62 0.00
CA GLU A 9 -16.38 -2.40 0.49
C GLU A 9 -15.81 -1.32 -0.42
N ASP A 10 -16.69 -0.71 -1.20
CA ASP A 10 -16.34 0.43 -2.00
C ASP A 10 -15.99 1.47 -0.93
N PHE A 11 -14.71 1.49 -0.54
CA PHE A 11 -14.11 2.48 0.33
C PHE A 11 -14.13 3.76 -0.51
N THR A 12 -15.36 4.28 -0.66
CA THR A 12 -15.65 5.58 -1.19
C THR A 12 -14.80 6.49 -0.34
N THR A 13 -13.90 7.22 -1.00
CA THR A 13 -12.90 8.15 -0.47
C THR A 13 -13.50 9.19 0.48
N ARG A 14 -14.07 8.77 1.60
CA ARG A 14 -14.48 9.58 2.73
C ARG A 14 -13.27 9.57 3.63
N PHE A 15 -12.68 10.75 3.77
CA PHE A 15 -11.51 10.96 4.59
C PHE A 15 -11.78 10.47 6.03
N SER A 16 -11.25 9.29 6.38
CA SER A 16 -11.30 8.77 7.75
C SER A 16 -10.11 9.30 8.54
N GLY A 17 -10.36 10.29 9.41
CA GLY A 17 -9.33 10.82 10.32
C GLY A 17 -8.75 9.74 11.25
N GLN A 18 -9.52 8.68 11.54
CA GLN A 18 -9.05 7.53 12.30
C GLN A 18 -7.98 6.74 11.54
N THR A 19 -8.18 6.49 10.24
CA THR A 19 -7.19 5.79 9.40
C THR A 19 -5.89 6.58 9.33
N VAL A 20 -5.96 7.90 9.09
CA VAL A 20 -4.76 8.77 9.07
C VAL A 20 -4.01 8.69 10.41
N THR A 21 -4.74 8.71 11.52
CA THR A 21 -4.14 8.58 12.86
C THR A 21 -3.41 7.25 13.01
N ARG A 22 -4.01 6.14 12.58
CA ARG A 22 -3.37 4.80 12.65
C ARG A 22 -2.17 4.66 11.72
N ILE A 23 -2.18 5.33 10.57
CA ILE A 23 -1.02 5.44 9.67
C ILE A 23 0.13 6.16 10.39
N LEU A 24 -0.14 7.33 10.97
CA LEU A 24 0.87 8.11 11.71
C LEU A 24 1.37 7.38 12.97
N GLN A 25 0.55 6.56 13.61
CA GLN A 25 0.97 5.73 14.73
C GLN A 25 2.08 4.72 14.37
N GLN A 26 2.20 4.31 13.09
CA GLN A 26 3.24 3.37 12.67
C GLN A 26 4.66 3.95 12.77
N VAL A 27 4.81 5.28 12.76
CA VAL A 27 6.12 5.93 12.90
C VAL A 27 6.46 6.35 14.33
N VAL A 28 5.52 6.22 15.28
CA VAL A 28 5.74 6.57 16.70
C VAL A 28 6.96 5.83 17.31
N PRO A 29 7.17 4.52 17.07
CA PRO A 29 8.38 3.83 17.57
C PRO A 29 9.68 4.42 17.05
N TYR A 30 9.63 5.13 15.91
CA TYR A 30 10.77 5.69 15.19
C TYR A 30 10.80 7.22 15.22
N TRP A 31 10.14 7.86 16.19
CA TRP A 31 10.00 9.33 16.25
C TRP A 31 11.32 10.09 16.15
N LYS A 32 12.43 9.53 16.65
CA LYS A 32 13.77 10.14 16.54
C LYS A 32 14.26 10.22 15.10
N MET A 33 14.00 9.18 14.30
CA MET A 33 14.33 9.18 12.88
C MET A 33 13.46 10.18 12.13
N VAL A 34 12.17 10.24 12.47
CA VAL A 34 11.24 11.24 11.92
C VAL A 34 11.71 12.66 12.20
N ALA A 35 11.97 12.99 13.46
CA ALA A 35 12.49 14.30 13.85
C ALA A 35 13.84 14.61 13.17
N GLY A 36 14.72 13.61 13.06
CA GLY A 36 16.02 13.74 12.40
C GLY A 36 15.91 14.11 10.92
N PHE A 37 15.14 13.36 10.12
CA PHE A 37 15.02 13.66 8.69
C PHE A 37 14.24 14.96 8.47
N LEU A 38 13.18 15.25 9.25
CA LEU A 38 12.43 16.50 9.14
C LEU A 38 13.30 17.72 9.47
N GLY A 39 14.16 17.61 10.49
CA GLY A 39 15.13 18.66 10.82
C GLY A 39 16.11 18.92 9.68
N LEU A 40 16.61 17.86 9.02
CA LEU A 40 17.47 17.97 7.85
C LEU A 40 16.73 18.57 6.65
N VAL A 41 15.45 18.22 6.44
CA VAL A 41 14.59 18.82 5.39
C VAL A 41 14.41 20.32 5.62
N ILE A 42 14.15 20.74 6.86
CA ILE A 42 14.06 22.17 7.19
C ILE A 42 15.41 22.86 6.90
N LEU A 43 16.52 22.25 7.30
CA LEU A 43 17.86 22.80 7.09
C LEU A 43 18.20 22.96 5.60
N ILE A 44 17.85 22.00 4.75
CA ILE A 44 18.08 22.12 3.29
C ILE A 44 17.23 23.24 2.70
N THR A 45 15.97 23.43 3.12
CA THR A 45 15.15 24.54 2.59
C THR A 45 15.71 25.92 2.94
N VAL A 46 16.40 26.03 4.09
CA VAL A 46 17.16 27.24 4.45
C VAL A 46 18.39 27.39 3.55
N ALA A 47 19.14 26.32 3.32
CA ALA A 47 20.29 26.34 2.41
C ALA A 47 19.90 26.73 0.97
N ASP A 48 18.81 26.19 0.44
CA ASP A 48 18.26 26.54 -0.89
C ASP A 48 17.93 28.04 -1.01
N SER A 49 17.37 28.60 0.05
CA SER A 49 17.07 30.04 0.10
C SER A 49 18.34 30.89 0.20
N ILE A 50 19.36 30.43 0.94
CA ILE A 50 20.68 31.07 0.99
C ILE A 50 21.38 31.00 -0.36
N PHE A 51 21.27 29.91 -1.11
CA PHE A 51 21.81 29.80 -2.47
C PHE A 51 21.26 30.89 -3.39
N THR A 52 19.94 31.10 -3.34
CA THR A 52 19.30 32.16 -4.12
C THR A 52 19.80 33.54 -3.68
N TYR A 53 20.03 33.74 -2.39
CA TYR A 53 20.60 34.98 -1.84
C TYR A 53 22.07 35.21 -2.26
N PHE A 54 22.89 34.16 -2.38
CA PHE A 54 24.24 34.29 -2.93
C PHE A 54 24.23 34.77 -4.38
N GLY A 55 23.19 34.45 -5.16
CA GLY A 55 22.98 35.04 -6.49
C GLY A 55 22.90 36.57 -6.43
N LYS A 56 22.15 37.13 -5.47
CA LYS A 56 22.09 38.58 -5.22
C LYS A 56 23.47 39.15 -4.89
N GLN A 57 24.17 38.55 -3.92
CA GLN A 57 25.48 39.06 -3.49
C GLN A 57 26.51 38.99 -4.61
N LEU A 58 26.47 37.94 -5.42
CA LEU A 58 27.36 37.78 -6.57
C LEU A 58 27.19 38.95 -7.56
N VAL A 59 25.96 39.37 -7.82
CA VAL A 59 25.68 40.51 -8.70
C VAL A 59 26.08 41.83 -8.04
N ASP A 60 25.63 42.08 -6.81
CA ASP A 60 25.77 43.39 -6.15
C ASP A 60 27.18 43.67 -5.63
N GLU A 61 27.88 42.67 -5.09
CA GLU A 61 29.16 42.85 -4.40
C GLU A 61 30.38 42.47 -5.26
N ALA A 62 30.21 41.61 -6.26
CA ALA A 62 31.33 41.10 -7.06
C ALA A 62 31.28 41.55 -8.52
N ILE A 63 30.19 41.25 -9.25
CA ILE A 63 30.11 41.49 -10.70
C ILE A 63 30.00 42.98 -11.02
N LEU A 64 29.04 43.70 -10.41
CA LEU A 64 28.84 45.13 -10.69
C LEU A 64 30.02 46.00 -10.22
N PRO A 65 30.60 45.79 -9.03
CA PRO A 65 31.79 46.54 -8.59
C PRO A 65 33.09 46.10 -9.28
N GLY A 66 33.11 44.93 -9.93
CA GLY A 66 34.31 44.37 -10.55
C GLY A 66 35.35 43.87 -9.54
N ASP A 67 34.93 43.42 -8.35
CA ASP A 67 35.82 43.00 -7.26
C ASP A 67 36.10 41.47 -7.34
N PRO A 68 37.31 41.04 -7.76
CA PRO A 68 37.65 39.63 -7.88
C PRO A 68 37.81 38.92 -6.52
N ASP A 69 38.12 39.65 -5.44
CA ASP A 69 38.27 39.07 -4.11
C ASP A 69 36.89 38.78 -3.50
N ALA A 70 35.93 39.70 -3.66
CA ALA A 70 34.52 39.46 -3.32
C ALA A 70 33.95 38.28 -4.11
N LEU A 71 34.25 38.19 -5.41
CA LEU A 71 33.86 37.06 -6.27
C LEU A 71 34.37 35.73 -5.70
N ARG A 72 35.68 35.65 -5.41
CA ARG A 72 36.30 34.42 -4.88
C ARG A 72 35.74 34.03 -3.52
N ARG A 73 35.45 35.01 -2.65
CA ARG A 73 34.83 34.76 -1.33
C ARG A 73 33.42 34.19 -1.47
N ILE A 74 32.57 34.80 -2.30
CA ILE A 74 31.19 34.35 -2.52
C ILE A 74 31.16 32.96 -3.16
N LEU A 75 32.00 32.71 -4.18
CA LEU A 75 32.09 31.39 -4.81
C LEU A 75 32.61 30.31 -3.86
N THR A 76 33.59 30.62 -3.01
CA THR A 76 34.06 29.68 -1.97
C THR A 76 32.95 29.34 -0.98
N ASN A 77 32.20 30.34 -0.51
CA ASN A 77 31.06 30.13 0.40
C ASN A 77 29.94 29.33 -0.27
N TYR A 78 29.65 29.61 -1.55
CA TYR A 78 28.70 28.86 -2.36
C TYR A 78 29.12 27.39 -2.49
N ALA A 79 30.39 27.13 -2.79
CA ALA A 79 30.94 25.77 -2.91
C ALA A 79 30.87 25.02 -1.57
N LEU A 80 31.24 25.68 -0.46
CA LEU A 80 31.14 25.10 0.88
C LEU A 80 29.69 24.75 1.24
N LEU A 81 28.75 25.66 0.99
CA LEU A 81 27.32 25.41 1.20
C LEU A 81 26.82 24.26 0.32
N SER A 82 27.34 24.09 -0.90
CA SER A 82 26.99 22.98 -1.80
C SER A 82 27.42 21.64 -1.23
N ILE A 83 28.61 21.56 -0.66
CA ILE A 83 29.11 20.33 -0.01
C ILE A 83 28.26 20.01 1.23
N VAL A 84 27.96 21.02 2.06
CA VAL A 84 27.10 20.84 3.25
C VAL A 84 25.69 20.41 2.85
N SER A 85 25.12 21.03 1.82
CA SER A 85 23.79 20.69 1.30
C SER A 85 23.74 19.27 0.75
N ALA A 86 24.78 18.83 0.03
CA ALA A 86 24.88 17.45 -0.44
C ALA A 86 24.91 16.45 0.74
N ALA A 87 25.62 16.77 1.83
CA ALA A 87 25.64 15.94 3.04
C ALA A 87 24.27 15.90 3.74
N ILE A 88 23.56 17.04 3.81
CA ILE A 88 22.20 17.11 4.36
C ILE A 88 21.23 16.27 3.52
N VAL A 89 21.31 16.39 2.19
CA VAL A 89 20.49 15.62 1.25
C VAL A 89 20.72 14.14 1.40
N PHE A 90 21.99 13.72 1.42
CA PHE A 90 22.34 12.33 1.69
C PHE A 90 21.79 11.87 3.05
N GLY A 91 21.94 12.68 4.09
CA GLY A 91 21.47 12.38 5.44
C GLY A 91 19.97 12.14 5.52
N PHE A 92 19.14 13.04 4.99
CA PHE A 92 17.69 12.84 5.04
C PHE A 92 17.24 11.70 4.14
N ILE A 93 17.85 11.50 2.95
CA ILE A 93 17.52 10.37 2.07
C ILE A 93 17.83 9.04 2.77
N PHE A 94 18.99 8.94 3.40
CA PHE A 94 19.42 7.73 4.12
C PHE A 94 18.49 7.42 5.30
N ILE A 95 18.18 8.42 6.14
CA ILE A 95 17.29 8.23 7.30
C ILE A 95 15.88 7.87 6.83
N THR A 96 15.35 8.57 5.82
CA THR A 96 14.00 8.34 5.27
C THR A 96 13.89 6.95 4.65
N GLY A 97 14.90 6.51 3.90
CA GLY A 97 14.95 5.16 3.32
C GLY A 97 14.94 4.05 4.37
N ILE A 98 15.78 4.16 5.41
CA ILE A 98 15.80 3.17 6.50
C ILE A 98 14.47 3.19 7.26
N LEU A 99 13.92 4.37 7.55
CA LEU A 99 12.62 4.50 8.21
C LEU A 99 11.52 3.80 7.41
N GLY A 100 11.49 4.02 6.09
CA GLY A 100 10.50 3.42 5.20
C GLY A 100 10.57 1.90 5.25
N GLU A 101 11.76 1.34 5.19
CA GLU A 101 11.93 -0.12 5.26
C GLU A 101 11.54 -0.70 6.61
N LYS A 102 11.87 -0.02 7.72
CA LYS A 102 11.47 -0.45 9.06
C LYS A 102 9.95 -0.47 9.24
N VAL A 103 9.26 0.57 8.78
CA VAL A 103 7.79 0.64 8.82
C VAL A 103 7.17 -0.46 7.95
N ARG A 104 7.69 -0.69 6.73
CA ARG A 104 7.24 -1.79 5.86
C ARG A 104 7.42 -3.14 6.53
N TYR A 105 8.61 -3.39 7.09
CA TYR A 105 8.94 -4.63 7.78
C TYR A 105 7.98 -4.91 8.95
N ASP A 106 7.77 -3.93 9.83
CA ASP A 106 6.90 -4.09 11.00
C ASP A 106 5.44 -4.33 10.60
N LEU A 107 4.93 -3.61 9.60
CA LEU A 107 3.58 -3.82 9.09
C LEU A 107 3.42 -5.21 8.47
N ARG A 108 4.36 -5.62 7.61
CA ARG A 108 4.35 -6.95 6.98
C ARG A 108 4.42 -8.07 8.01
N ARG A 109 5.28 -7.92 9.03
CA ARG A 109 5.38 -8.90 10.12
C ARG A 109 4.06 -8.99 10.89
N LYS A 110 3.47 -7.87 11.31
CA LYS A 110 2.18 -7.86 12.03
C LYS A 110 1.08 -8.53 11.22
N LEU A 111 0.95 -8.16 9.94
CA LEU A 111 -0.05 -8.73 9.05
C LEU A 111 0.16 -10.23 8.84
N PHE A 112 1.39 -10.66 8.58
CA PHE A 112 1.69 -12.07 8.34
C PHE A 112 1.46 -12.92 9.59
N THR A 113 1.85 -12.43 10.77
CA THR A 113 1.56 -13.12 12.04
C THR A 113 0.05 -13.18 12.30
N HIS A 114 -0.68 -12.10 12.04
CA HIS A 114 -2.14 -12.08 12.21
C HIS A 114 -2.86 -13.03 11.26
N LEU A 115 -2.41 -13.11 9.99
CA LEU A 115 -2.96 -14.05 9.01
C LEU A 115 -2.89 -15.51 9.49
N GLN A 116 -1.82 -15.90 10.20
CA GLN A 116 -1.70 -17.24 10.76
C GLN A 116 -2.68 -17.55 11.89
N GLN A 117 -3.30 -16.53 12.47
CA GLN A 117 -4.27 -16.66 13.56
C GLN A 117 -5.72 -16.63 13.06
N LEU A 118 -5.96 -16.19 11.82
CA LEU A 118 -7.30 -16.14 11.24
C LEU A 118 -7.83 -17.56 10.92
N SER A 119 -9.12 -17.74 11.12
CA SER A 119 -9.82 -19.00 10.84
C SER A 119 -10.00 -19.26 9.35
N PHE A 120 -10.17 -20.53 8.96
CA PHE A 120 -10.42 -20.94 7.56
C PHE A 120 -11.58 -20.19 6.89
N SER A 121 -12.66 -19.90 7.64
CA SER A 121 -13.80 -19.07 7.19
C SER A 121 -13.37 -17.71 6.58
N TYR A 122 -12.29 -17.11 7.08
CA TYR A 122 -11.75 -15.87 6.52
C TYR A 122 -11.18 -16.09 5.11
N PHE A 123 -10.44 -17.19 4.91
CA PHE A 123 -9.80 -17.53 3.64
C PHE A 123 -10.79 -18.02 2.59
N ASP A 124 -11.91 -18.62 3.00
CA ASP A 124 -12.97 -19.03 2.06
C ASP A 124 -13.68 -17.83 1.45
N LYS A 125 -13.87 -16.78 2.25
CA LYS A 125 -14.61 -15.57 1.86
C LYS A 125 -13.71 -14.53 1.20
N THR A 126 -12.42 -14.54 1.52
CA THR A 126 -11.48 -13.50 1.08
C THR A 126 -10.60 -13.99 -0.07
N PRO A 127 -10.65 -13.34 -1.24
CA PRO A 127 -9.80 -13.72 -2.37
C PRO A 127 -8.29 -13.66 -2.01
N ILE A 128 -7.52 -14.66 -2.41
CA ILE A 128 -6.06 -14.71 -2.13
C ILE A 128 -5.34 -13.46 -2.67
N GLY A 129 -5.72 -12.97 -3.86
CA GLY A 129 -5.15 -11.75 -4.44
C GLY A 129 -5.40 -10.51 -3.58
N TRP A 130 -6.54 -10.45 -2.88
CA TRP A 130 -6.85 -9.40 -1.91
C TRP A 130 -5.83 -9.43 -0.78
N ILE A 131 -5.66 -10.60 -0.13
CA ILE A 131 -4.73 -10.78 1.01
C ILE A 131 -3.30 -10.41 0.60
N MET A 132 -2.85 -10.90 -0.55
CA MET A 132 -1.52 -10.65 -1.06
C MET A 132 -1.25 -9.15 -1.26
N SER A 133 -2.20 -8.38 -1.81
CA SER A 133 -1.99 -6.95 -2.03
C SER A 133 -1.91 -6.16 -0.71
N ARG A 134 -2.62 -6.61 0.35
CA ARG A 134 -2.62 -5.94 1.67
C ARG A 134 -1.26 -6.11 2.33
N VAL A 135 -0.68 -7.31 2.27
CA VAL A 135 0.67 -7.59 2.80
C VAL A 135 1.76 -6.94 1.95
N THR A 136 1.59 -6.83 0.63
CA THR A 136 2.64 -6.36 -0.28
C THR A 136 2.55 -4.87 -0.60
N SER A 137 1.68 -4.49 -1.54
CA SER A 137 1.61 -3.14 -2.12
C SER A 137 0.94 -2.11 -1.21
N ASP A 138 -0.05 -2.50 -0.41
CA ASP A 138 -0.74 -1.54 0.45
C ASP A 138 0.11 -1.14 1.66
N THR A 139 0.88 -2.08 2.26
CA THR A 139 1.88 -1.73 3.28
C THR A 139 2.96 -0.80 2.75
N GLU A 140 3.40 -1.00 1.51
CA GLU A 140 4.37 -0.12 0.85
C GLU A 140 3.83 1.30 0.71
N ARG A 141 2.60 1.46 0.21
CA ARG A 141 1.95 2.78 0.09
C ARG A 141 1.80 3.51 1.42
N ILE A 142 1.50 2.79 2.50
CA ILE A 142 1.43 3.36 3.85
C ILE A 142 2.81 3.86 4.29
N ALA A 143 3.84 3.04 4.11
CA ALA A 143 5.21 3.39 4.47
C ALA A 143 5.73 4.59 3.65
N ASP A 144 5.47 4.62 2.35
CA ASP A 144 5.86 5.72 1.47
C ASP A 144 5.18 7.04 1.87
N LEU A 145 3.92 6.99 2.29
CA LEU A 145 3.21 8.20 2.75
C LEU A 145 3.85 8.79 4.01
N VAL A 146 4.16 7.96 5.00
CA VAL A 146 4.75 8.42 6.28
C VAL A 146 6.23 8.74 6.19
N THR A 147 6.86 8.48 5.04
CA THR A 147 8.26 8.78 4.77
C THR A 147 8.40 9.85 3.69
N TRP A 148 8.36 9.47 2.41
CA TRP A 148 8.47 10.37 1.28
C TRP A 148 7.34 11.40 1.21
N GLY A 149 6.09 10.99 1.45
CA GLY A 149 4.96 11.94 1.49
C GLY A 149 5.12 12.99 2.59
N LEU A 150 5.56 12.58 3.78
CA LEU A 150 5.82 13.49 4.90
C LEU A 150 7.02 14.41 4.63
N LEU A 151 8.07 13.89 3.98
CA LEU A 151 9.23 14.66 3.51
C LEU A 151 8.79 15.75 2.53
N ASP A 152 8.07 15.40 1.48
CA ASP A 152 7.66 16.31 0.41
C ASP A 152 6.70 17.40 0.91
N VAL A 153 5.76 17.06 1.80
CA VAL A 153 4.87 18.04 2.45
C VAL A 153 5.66 19.02 3.30
N THR A 154 6.61 18.51 4.09
CA THR A 154 7.44 19.34 4.95
C THR A 154 8.30 20.26 4.09
N TRP A 155 9.01 19.71 3.11
CA TRP A 155 9.82 20.47 2.17
C TRP A 155 8.99 21.54 1.45
N GLY A 156 7.80 21.20 0.97
CA GLY A 156 6.92 22.14 0.26
C GLY A 156 6.50 23.33 1.13
N ILE A 157 6.02 23.05 2.35
CA ILE A 157 5.59 24.08 3.30
C ILE A 157 6.79 24.92 3.76
N THR A 158 7.90 24.30 4.14
CA THR A 158 9.05 25.02 4.68
C THR A 158 9.76 25.82 3.60
N SER A 159 9.86 25.31 2.37
CA SER A 159 10.40 26.05 1.22
C SER A 159 9.62 27.32 0.95
N LEU A 160 8.27 27.24 0.93
CA LEU A 160 7.42 28.41 0.73
C LEU A 160 7.57 29.43 1.86
N LEU A 161 7.60 28.97 3.13
CA LEU A 161 7.76 29.84 4.29
C LEU A 161 9.13 30.52 4.33
N VAL A 162 10.21 29.75 4.15
CA VAL A 162 11.59 30.26 4.20
C VAL A 162 11.84 31.22 3.04
N ALA A 163 11.48 30.87 1.81
CA ALA A 163 11.62 31.77 0.66
C ALA A 163 10.82 33.07 0.87
N SER A 164 9.62 32.97 1.46
CA SER A 164 8.81 34.13 1.82
C SER A 164 9.50 35.05 2.84
N ILE A 165 10.11 34.48 3.88
CA ILE A 165 10.87 35.23 4.89
C ILE A 165 12.07 35.93 4.24
N PHE A 166 12.84 35.24 3.40
CA PHE A 166 13.98 35.83 2.68
C PHE A 166 13.54 36.96 1.74
N MET A 167 12.44 36.80 1.00
CA MET A 167 11.93 37.87 0.15
C MET A 167 11.51 39.10 0.97
N LEU A 168 10.82 38.90 2.10
CA LEU A 168 10.39 40.00 2.99
C LEU A 168 11.59 40.75 3.59
N THR A 169 12.66 40.05 3.95
CA THR A 169 13.88 40.69 4.49
C THR A 169 14.66 41.44 3.42
N ILE A 170 14.62 41.00 2.16
CA ILE A 170 15.28 41.68 1.04
C ILE A 170 14.50 42.94 0.63
N ASN A 171 13.21 42.82 0.31
CA ASN A 171 12.34 43.94 -0.04
C ASN A 171 10.86 43.57 0.16
N TRP A 172 10.24 44.07 1.22
CA TRP A 172 8.87 43.73 1.57
C TRP A 172 7.83 44.14 0.51
N ARG A 173 8.06 45.21 -0.26
CA ARG A 173 7.11 45.69 -1.29
C ARG A 173 7.09 44.73 -2.49
N MET A 174 8.26 44.30 -2.94
CA MET A 174 8.37 43.29 -4.00
C MET A 174 7.88 41.91 -3.52
N ALA A 175 8.13 41.57 -2.25
CA ALA A 175 7.69 40.32 -1.65
C ALA A 175 6.17 40.16 -1.65
N ILE A 176 5.41 41.18 -1.24
CA ILE A 176 3.94 41.13 -1.27
C ILE A 176 3.43 40.91 -2.69
N LEU A 177 4.05 41.56 -3.68
CA LEU A 177 3.68 41.42 -5.08
C LEU A 177 3.88 39.99 -5.61
N VAL A 178 4.98 39.33 -5.22
CA VAL A 178 5.22 37.92 -5.56
C VAL A 178 4.30 36.99 -4.77
N MET A 179 4.08 37.24 -3.48
CA MET A 179 3.21 36.41 -2.66
C MET A 179 1.76 36.40 -3.18
N LEU A 180 1.30 37.49 -3.79
CA LEU A 180 0.00 37.56 -4.46
C LEU A 180 -0.15 36.57 -5.63
N THR A 181 0.95 36.13 -6.26
CA THR A 181 0.86 35.12 -7.32
C THR A 181 0.68 33.70 -6.76
N ILE A 182 1.01 33.46 -5.48
CA ILE A 182 0.94 32.13 -4.87
C ILE A 182 -0.52 31.62 -4.76
N PRO A 183 -1.50 32.39 -4.20
CA PRO A 183 -2.90 31.96 -4.18
C PRO A 183 -3.46 31.65 -5.57
N VAL A 184 -3.06 32.41 -6.59
CA VAL A 184 -3.46 32.19 -7.98
C VAL A 184 -2.89 30.87 -8.50
N LEU A 185 -1.61 30.61 -8.25
CA LEU A 185 -0.95 29.36 -8.63
C LEU A 185 -1.62 28.16 -7.97
N VAL A 186 -1.90 28.23 -6.66
CA VAL A 186 -2.60 27.18 -5.91
C VAL A 186 -4.02 26.97 -6.46
N ALA A 187 -4.77 28.04 -6.73
CA ALA A 187 -6.12 27.94 -7.28
C ALA A 187 -6.12 27.26 -8.65
N VAL A 188 -5.20 27.62 -9.53
CA VAL A 188 -5.02 27.01 -10.86
C VAL A 188 -4.62 25.55 -10.72
N ALA A 189 -3.68 25.22 -9.82
CA ALA A 189 -3.27 23.84 -9.59
C ALA A 189 -4.43 22.96 -9.08
N VAL A 190 -5.23 23.45 -8.13
CA VAL A 190 -6.41 22.74 -7.61
C VAL A 190 -7.46 22.55 -8.71
N TYR A 191 -7.69 23.57 -9.54
CA TYR A 191 -8.62 23.51 -10.67
C TYR A 191 -8.21 22.45 -11.71
N PHE A 192 -6.97 22.52 -12.21
CA PHE A 192 -6.43 21.53 -13.16
C PHE A 192 -6.47 20.13 -12.59
N ARG A 193 -6.07 19.95 -11.32
CA ARG A 193 -6.12 18.66 -10.66
C ARG A 193 -7.52 18.04 -10.68
N ARG A 194 -8.57 18.81 -10.36
CA ARG A 194 -9.96 18.31 -10.38
C ARG A 194 -10.36 17.85 -11.78
N LEU A 195 -10.06 18.64 -12.80
CA LEU A 195 -10.35 18.29 -14.20
C LEU A 195 -9.60 17.03 -14.66
N ILE A 196 -8.29 16.99 -14.40
CA ILE A 196 -7.41 15.87 -14.76
C ILE A 196 -7.90 14.57 -14.10
N LEU A 197 -8.24 14.61 -12.81
CA LEU A 197 -8.74 13.44 -12.08
C LEU A 197 -10.03 12.87 -12.66
N VAL A 198 -10.96 13.73 -13.09
CA VAL A 198 -12.22 13.29 -13.72
C VAL A 198 -11.94 12.57 -15.03
N GLN A 199 -11.07 13.10 -15.88
CA GLN A 199 -10.75 12.47 -17.18
C GLN A 199 -9.99 11.15 -16.99
N PHE A 200 -9.02 11.10 -16.06
CA PHE A 200 -8.31 9.85 -15.77
C PHE A 200 -9.18 8.78 -15.09
N ARG A 201 -10.30 9.15 -14.45
CA ARG A 201 -11.30 8.16 -13.99
C ARG A 201 -11.97 7.47 -15.18
N GLU A 202 -12.33 8.21 -16.22
CA GLU A 202 -12.91 7.62 -17.43
C GLU A 202 -11.91 6.73 -18.18
N VAL A 203 -10.64 7.16 -18.28
CA VAL A 203 -9.55 6.32 -18.82
C VAL A 203 -9.46 4.99 -18.06
N ARG A 204 -9.48 5.01 -16.72
CA ARG A 204 -9.46 3.79 -15.92
C ARG A 204 -10.67 2.90 -16.15
N ARG A 205 -11.87 3.48 -16.29
CA ARG A 205 -13.10 2.75 -16.58
C ARG A 205 -13.04 2.03 -17.93
N ILE A 206 -12.57 2.71 -18.98
CA ILE A 206 -12.41 2.12 -20.31
C ILE A 206 -11.32 1.04 -20.29
N ASN A 207 -10.20 1.30 -19.59
CA ASN A 207 -9.13 0.32 -19.45
C ASN A 207 -9.62 -0.99 -18.80
N SER A 208 -10.46 -0.91 -17.78
CA SER A 208 -11.07 -2.08 -17.15
C SER A 208 -11.91 -2.91 -18.15
N ARG A 209 -12.67 -2.26 -19.04
CA ARG A 209 -13.41 -2.94 -20.11
C ARG A 209 -12.48 -3.62 -21.12
N ILE A 210 -11.38 -2.96 -21.48
CA ILE A 210 -10.35 -3.54 -22.37
C ILE A 210 -9.72 -4.78 -21.72
N THR A 211 -9.33 -4.70 -20.45
CA THR A 211 -8.78 -5.85 -19.72
C THR A 211 -9.79 -6.99 -19.61
N GLY A 212 -11.08 -6.67 -19.38
CA GLY A 212 -12.15 -7.65 -19.37
C GLY A 212 -12.30 -8.36 -20.73
N ALA A 213 -12.40 -7.60 -21.81
CA ALA A 213 -12.48 -8.15 -23.17
C ALA A 213 -11.25 -8.98 -23.52
N TYR A 214 -10.05 -8.54 -23.11
CA TYR A 214 -8.82 -9.29 -23.32
C TYR A 214 -8.85 -10.65 -22.61
N ASN A 215 -9.28 -10.67 -21.34
CA ASN A 215 -9.40 -11.91 -20.56
C ASN A 215 -10.45 -12.86 -21.15
N GLU A 216 -11.61 -12.34 -21.54
CA GLU A 216 -12.69 -13.12 -22.17
C GLU A 216 -12.23 -13.76 -23.49
N ASN A 217 -11.57 -13.00 -24.36
CA ASN A 217 -11.06 -13.50 -25.63
C ASN A 217 -9.97 -14.58 -25.46
N ILE A 218 -9.10 -14.44 -24.45
CA ILE A 218 -8.06 -15.45 -24.18
C ILE A 218 -8.67 -16.73 -23.60
N GLN A 219 -9.54 -16.62 -22.59
CA GLN A 219 -10.20 -17.78 -22.01
C GLN A 219 -11.09 -18.49 -23.05
N GLY A 220 -11.78 -17.72 -23.87
CA GLY A 220 -12.64 -18.17 -24.95
C GLY A 220 -11.92 -18.49 -26.27
N VAL A 221 -10.58 -18.52 -26.31
CA VAL A 221 -9.83 -18.62 -27.58
C VAL A 221 -10.23 -19.83 -28.41
N ARG A 222 -10.53 -20.98 -27.77
CA ARG A 222 -10.97 -22.19 -28.48
C ARG A 222 -12.32 -22.01 -29.14
N VAL A 223 -13.25 -21.32 -28.48
CA VAL A 223 -14.60 -21.02 -28.99
C VAL A 223 -14.52 -20.01 -30.12
N THR A 224 -13.72 -18.96 -29.94
CA THR A 224 -13.47 -17.94 -30.96
C THR A 224 -12.90 -18.56 -32.23
N LYS A 225 -11.90 -19.45 -32.09
CA LYS A 225 -11.29 -20.17 -33.20
C LYS A 225 -12.23 -21.18 -33.85
N SER A 226 -13.02 -21.93 -33.08
CA SER A 226 -13.95 -22.91 -33.65
C SER A 226 -15.11 -22.27 -34.39
N LEU A 227 -15.49 -21.04 -34.01
CA LEU A 227 -16.56 -20.27 -34.66
C LEU A 227 -16.05 -19.26 -35.71
N VAL A 228 -14.72 -19.19 -35.94
CA VAL A 228 -14.08 -18.29 -36.92
C VAL A 228 -14.48 -16.82 -36.70
N ARG A 229 -14.44 -16.36 -35.44
CA ARG A 229 -14.90 -15.02 -35.03
C ARG A 229 -13.80 -13.97 -34.91
N GLU A 230 -12.55 -14.30 -35.23
CA GLU A 230 -11.40 -13.45 -34.93
C GLU A 230 -11.51 -12.03 -35.48
N GLU A 231 -12.02 -11.86 -36.70
CA GLU A 231 -12.19 -10.53 -37.28
C GLU A 231 -13.26 -9.70 -36.58
N GLN A 232 -14.34 -10.34 -36.12
CA GLN A 232 -15.41 -9.63 -35.42
C GLN A 232 -14.91 -9.19 -34.05
N ASP A 233 -14.24 -10.08 -33.33
CA ASP A 233 -13.73 -9.77 -32.00
C ASP A 233 -12.60 -8.71 -32.09
N LEU A 234 -11.80 -8.71 -33.17
CA LEU A 234 -10.86 -7.64 -33.47
C LEU A 234 -11.57 -6.29 -33.68
N ARG A 235 -12.66 -6.24 -34.45
CA ARG A 235 -13.44 -5.00 -34.66
C ARG A 235 -14.03 -4.47 -33.36
N ASP A 236 -14.58 -5.35 -32.54
CA ASP A 236 -15.15 -4.98 -31.23
C ASP A 236 -14.05 -4.45 -30.29
N PHE A 237 -12.88 -5.10 -30.29
CA PHE A 237 -11.71 -4.65 -29.53
C PHE A 237 -11.12 -3.33 -30.04
N GLN A 238 -11.11 -3.10 -31.36
CA GLN A 238 -10.73 -1.82 -31.96
C GLN A 238 -11.66 -0.69 -31.52
N GLY A 239 -12.97 -0.96 -31.39
CA GLY A 239 -13.92 0.01 -30.82
C GLY A 239 -13.54 0.44 -29.40
N LEU A 240 -13.23 -0.53 -28.53
CA LEU A 240 -12.81 -0.26 -27.15
C LEU A 240 -11.49 0.51 -27.07
N THR A 241 -10.49 0.11 -27.86
CA THR A 241 -9.19 0.79 -27.89
C THR A 241 -9.27 2.18 -28.53
N GLY A 242 -10.18 2.40 -29.49
CA GLY A 242 -10.50 3.73 -30.02
C GLY A 242 -11.09 4.67 -28.97
N LEU A 243 -12.01 4.18 -28.13
CA LEU A 243 -12.52 4.95 -26.98
C LEU A 243 -11.40 5.29 -25.99
N MET A 244 -10.52 4.32 -25.72
CA MET A 244 -9.36 4.51 -24.85
C MET A 244 -8.42 5.58 -25.39
N PHE A 245 -8.17 5.59 -26.70
CA PHE A 245 -7.38 6.64 -27.35
C PHE A 245 -8.01 8.02 -27.14
N GLN A 246 -9.31 8.18 -27.42
CA GLN A 246 -9.98 9.48 -27.27
C GLN A 246 -9.98 9.98 -25.83
N ALA A 247 -10.30 9.11 -24.86
CA ALA A 247 -10.31 9.47 -23.44
C ALA A 247 -8.90 9.79 -22.94
N SER A 248 -7.91 8.97 -23.30
CA SER A 248 -6.51 9.17 -22.91
C SER A 248 -5.94 10.44 -23.52
N TYR A 249 -6.25 10.73 -24.79
CA TYR A 249 -5.82 11.96 -25.45
C TYR A 249 -6.35 13.19 -24.71
N ARG A 250 -7.65 13.25 -24.40
CA ARG A 250 -8.24 14.36 -23.64
C ARG A 250 -7.60 14.52 -22.25
N ALA A 251 -7.43 13.40 -21.53
CA ALA A 251 -6.81 13.41 -20.21
C ALA A 251 -5.36 13.91 -20.24
N ASN A 252 -4.57 13.43 -21.21
CA ASN A 252 -3.16 13.83 -21.36
C ASN A 252 -3.02 15.27 -21.84
N VAL A 253 -3.88 15.77 -22.74
CA VAL A 253 -3.88 17.19 -23.14
C VAL A 253 -4.12 18.10 -21.93
N LEU A 254 -5.13 17.79 -21.10
CA LEU A 254 -5.38 18.55 -19.87
C LEU A 254 -4.20 18.49 -18.90
N SER A 255 -3.58 17.32 -18.77
CA SER A 255 -2.37 17.15 -17.95
C SER A 255 -1.18 17.94 -18.49
N ALA A 256 -1.00 17.98 -19.81
CA ALA A 256 0.08 18.69 -20.48
C ALA A 256 -0.09 20.21 -20.39
N LEU A 257 -1.33 20.71 -20.38
CA LEU A 257 -1.64 22.14 -20.24
C LEU A 257 -1.37 22.71 -18.84
N PHE A 258 -1.25 21.86 -17.82
CA PHE A 258 -0.98 22.30 -16.45
C PHE A 258 0.37 23.02 -16.32
N LEU A 259 1.46 22.42 -16.83
CA LEU A 259 2.80 23.00 -16.69
C LEU A 259 2.93 24.36 -17.40
N PRO A 260 2.48 24.53 -18.66
CA PRO A 260 2.42 25.84 -19.32
C PRO A 260 1.58 26.87 -18.57
N ALA A 261 0.43 26.48 -17.99
CA ALA A 261 -0.40 27.40 -17.21
C ALA A 261 0.34 27.91 -15.97
N VAL A 262 1.04 27.04 -15.26
CA VAL A 262 1.88 27.42 -14.11
C VAL A 262 3.06 28.30 -14.54
N GLN A 263 3.75 27.94 -15.64
CA GLN A 263 4.84 28.75 -16.19
C GLN A 263 4.38 30.15 -16.61
N LEU A 264 3.17 30.29 -17.16
CA LEU A 264 2.60 31.59 -17.50
C LEU A 264 2.38 32.46 -16.27
N ILE A 265 1.85 31.90 -15.17
CA ILE A 265 1.67 32.61 -13.90
C ILE A 265 3.02 33.05 -13.35
N SER A 266 4.03 32.17 -13.38
CA SER A 266 5.38 32.50 -12.95
C SER A 266 6.04 33.55 -13.83
N ALA A 267 5.86 33.50 -15.16
CA ALA A 267 6.35 34.51 -16.09
C ALA A 267 5.71 35.88 -15.83
N ILE A 268 4.42 35.92 -15.47
CA ILE A 268 3.76 37.15 -15.01
C ILE A 268 4.40 37.65 -13.70
N GLY A 269 4.64 36.77 -12.73
CA GLY A 269 5.33 37.10 -11.48
C GLY A 269 6.72 37.70 -11.70
N VAL A 270 7.53 37.05 -12.56
CA VAL A 270 8.85 37.55 -12.99
C VAL A 270 8.73 38.91 -13.68
N SER A 271 7.75 39.06 -14.58
CA SER A 271 7.53 40.32 -15.30
C SER A 271 7.17 41.47 -14.35
N LEU A 272 6.33 41.20 -13.35
CA LEU A 272 5.97 42.18 -12.32
C LEU A 272 7.17 42.55 -11.44
N VAL A 273 8.02 41.57 -11.08
CA VAL A 273 9.28 41.80 -10.36
C VAL A 273 10.23 42.68 -11.17
N ILE A 274 10.41 42.40 -12.47
CA ILE A 274 11.28 43.18 -13.35
C ILE A 274 10.73 44.60 -13.50
N TRP A 275 9.43 44.75 -13.76
CA TRP A 275 8.81 46.07 -13.95
C TRP A 275 8.85 46.91 -12.68
N TYR A 276 8.29 46.41 -11.58
CA TYR A 276 8.21 47.15 -10.32
C TYR A 276 9.59 47.30 -9.66
N GLY A 277 10.40 46.25 -9.67
CA GLY A 277 11.78 46.29 -9.21
C GLY A 277 12.64 47.26 -10.02
N GLY A 278 12.46 47.31 -11.35
CA GLY A 278 13.12 48.28 -12.21
C GLY A 278 12.77 49.73 -11.86
N VAL A 279 11.49 50.02 -11.59
CA VAL A 279 11.05 51.34 -11.11
C VAL A 279 11.68 51.69 -9.76
N LEU A 280 11.74 50.74 -8.82
CA LEU A 280 12.41 50.92 -7.53
C LEU A 280 13.93 51.13 -7.70
N ALA A 281 14.55 50.47 -8.67
CA ALA A 281 15.98 50.57 -8.91
C ALA A 281 16.36 51.95 -9.46
N LEU A 282 15.53 52.50 -10.36
CA LEU A 282 15.68 53.88 -10.85
C LEU A 282 15.52 54.93 -9.73
N ARG A 283 14.82 54.60 -8.64
CA ARG A 283 14.68 55.44 -7.44
C ARG A 283 15.78 55.21 -6.40
N GLY A 284 16.69 54.26 -6.64
CA GLY A 284 17.72 53.86 -5.67
C GLY A 284 17.17 53.08 -4.46
N GLU A 285 15.92 52.59 -4.53
CA GLU A 285 15.27 51.84 -3.44
C GLU A 285 15.54 50.32 -3.51
N THR A 286 16.09 49.82 -4.62
CA THR A 286 16.47 48.42 -4.80
C THR A 286 17.70 48.27 -5.70
N THR A 287 18.44 47.16 -5.59
CA THR A 287 19.59 46.82 -6.44
C THR A 287 19.23 45.82 -7.54
N VAL A 288 20.09 45.69 -8.55
CA VAL A 288 19.93 44.69 -9.61
C VAL A 288 20.05 43.27 -9.06
N GLY A 289 20.93 43.03 -8.09
CA GLY A 289 21.03 41.74 -7.41
C GLY A 289 19.76 41.40 -6.62
N GLN A 290 19.08 42.37 -6.01
CA GLN A 290 17.78 42.12 -5.40
C GLN A 290 16.76 41.64 -6.43
N ILE A 291 16.65 42.32 -7.58
CA ILE A 291 15.75 41.89 -8.67
C ILE A 291 16.10 40.46 -9.13
N GLN A 292 17.39 40.15 -9.30
CA GLN A 292 17.84 38.80 -9.67
C GLN A 292 17.42 37.74 -8.64
N ALA A 293 17.57 38.00 -7.34
CA ALA A 293 17.14 37.06 -6.30
C ALA A 293 15.63 36.86 -6.31
N PHE A 294 14.84 37.92 -6.51
CA PHE A 294 13.39 37.79 -6.64
C PHE A 294 12.98 36.93 -7.83
N ILE A 295 13.65 37.06 -8.98
CA ILE A 295 13.42 36.18 -10.14
C ILE A 295 13.74 34.71 -9.78
N GLY A 296 14.84 34.49 -9.06
CA GLY A 296 15.22 33.18 -8.54
C GLY A 296 14.15 32.55 -7.64
N TYR A 297 13.68 33.30 -6.63
CA TYR A 297 12.63 32.83 -5.72
C TYR A 297 11.30 32.53 -6.44
N VAL A 298 10.85 33.41 -7.36
CA VAL A 298 9.62 33.18 -8.14
C VAL A 298 9.71 31.89 -8.95
N THR A 299 10.86 31.64 -9.58
CA THR A 299 11.07 30.43 -10.39
C THR A 299 11.15 29.17 -9.52
N PHE A 300 11.80 29.26 -8.36
CA PHE A 300 11.93 28.15 -7.41
C PHE A 300 10.57 27.74 -6.80
N MET A 301 9.71 28.71 -6.48
CA MET A 301 8.40 28.47 -5.84
C MET A 301 7.42 27.62 -6.67
N ILE A 302 7.69 27.39 -7.96
CA ILE A 302 6.91 26.48 -8.80
C ILE A 302 6.95 25.04 -8.27
N TRP A 303 8.14 24.57 -7.87
CA TRP A 303 8.36 23.17 -7.51
C TRP A 303 7.64 22.75 -6.23
N PRO A 304 7.73 23.50 -5.10
CA PRO A 304 6.98 23.21 -3.88
C PRO A 304 5.48 23.04 -4.11
N VAL A 305 4.85 23.90 -4.92
CA VAL A 305 3.40 23.82 -5.14
C VAL A 305 3.03 22.58 -5.96
N GLN A 306 3.86 22.19 -6.93
CA GLN A 306 3.66 20.96 -7.70
C GLN A 306 3.78 19.71 -6.84
N GLU A 307 4.83 19.62 -6.01
CA GLU A 307 5.02 18.46 -5.12
C GLU A 307 3.89 18.34 -4.09
N MET A 308 3.44 19.45 -3.49
CA MET A 308 2.29 19.42 -2.57
C MET A 308 1.02 18.85 -3.23
N ALA A 309 0.78 19.18 -4.51
CA ALA A 309 -0.36 18.64 -5.25
C ALA A 309 -0.23 17.12 -5.51
N ARG A 310 0.99 16.65 -5.81
CA ARG A 310 1.32 15.23 -6.01
C ARG A 310 1.15 14.43 -4.72
N VAL A 311 1.71 14.91 -3.61
CA VAL A 311 1.61 14.23 -2.31
C VAL A 311 0.16 14.09 -1.86
N PHE A 312 -0.68 15.11 -2.07
CA PHE A 312 -2.08 15.01 -1.71
C PHE A 312 -2.78 13.85 -2.46
N ALA A 313 -2.44 13.61 -3.73
CA ALA A 313 -3.00 12.48 -4.48
C ALA A 313 -2.49 11.13 -3.93
N GLN A 314 -1.20 11.04 -3.59
CA GLN A 314 -0.61 9.87 -2.94
C GLN A 314 -1.24 9.60 -1.58
N MET A 315 -1.47 10.64 -0.77
CA MET A 315 -2.13 10.55 0.53
C MET A 315 -3.51 9.90 0.43
N GLN A 316 -4.32 10.28 -0.56
CA GLN A 316 -5.63 9.65 -0.76
C GLN A 316 -5.53 8.16 -1.07
N GLN A 317 -4.56 7.75 -1.89
CA GLN A 317 -4.36 6.35 -2.22
C GLN A 317 -3.86 5.56 -1.01
N SER A 318 -2.94 6.12 -0.25
CA SER A 318 -2.38 5.50 0.95
C SER A 318 -3.40 5.43 2.10
N ILE A 319 -4.36 6.36 2.21
CA ILE A 319 -5.49 6.25 3.14
C ILE A 319 -6.35 5.05 2.80
N ALA A 320 -6.74 4.88 1.52
CA ALA A 320 -7.53 3.73 1.10
C ALA A 320 -6.76 2.40 1.30
N SER A 321 -5.45 2.38 1.01
CA SER A 321 -4.58 1.25 1.36
C SER A 321 -4.52 0.99 2.87
N GLY A 322 -4.49 2.06 3.68
CA GLY A 322 -4.57 2.02 5.13
C GLY A 322 -5.84 1.36 5.63
N GLU A 323 -7.00 1.78 5.14
CA GLU A 323 -8.31 1.20 5.52
C GLU A 323 -8.32 -0.32 5.32
N ARG A 324 -7.82 -0.79 4.19
CA ARG A 324 -7.75 -2.22 3.87
C ARG A 324 -6.73 -2.99 4.69
N VAL A 325 -5.58 -2.41 4.95
CA VAL A 325 -4.55 -3.03 5.81
C VAL A 325 -5.06 -3.14 7.24
N PHE A 326 -5.72 -2.08 7.73
CA PHE A 326 -6.28 -2.07 9.06
C PHE A 326 -7.52 -2.94 9.20
N SER A 327 -8.36 -3.08 8.17
CA SER A 327 -9.47 -4.03 8.19
C SER A 327 -8.98 -5.47 8.31
N LEU A 328 -7.86 -5.81 7.66
CA LEU A 328 -7.21 -7.11 7.83
C LEU A 328 -6.64 -7.28 9.25
N LEU A 329 -5.95 -6.26 9.80
CA LEU A 329 -5.43 -6.31 11.17
C LEU A 329 -6.52 -6.39 12.24
N ASP A 330 -7.69 -5.80 11.98
CA ASP A 330 -8.81 -5.79 12.91
C ASP A 330 -9.71 -7.01 12.74
N ALA A 331 -9.48 -7.85 11.71
CA ALA A 331 -10.26 -9.06 11.49
C ALA A 331 -10.12 -10.01 12.69
N VAL A 332 -11.27 -10.49 13.16
CA VAL A 332 -11.39 -11.36 14.33
C VAL A 332 -11.54 -12.80 13.82
N PRO A 333 -10.71 -13.77 14.25
CA PRO A 333 -10.93 -15.17 13.93
C PRO A 333 -12.30 -15.65 14.45
N ASP A 334 -13.04 -16.39 13.61
CA ASP A 334 -14.36 -16.93 13.96
C ASP A 334 -14.26 -18.04 15.02
N VAL A 335 -13.18 -18.81 14.98
CA VAL A 335 -12.89 -19.90 15.92
C VAL A 335 -11.76 -19.45 16.85
N ARG A 336 -12.02 -19.47 18.16
CA ARG A 336 -11.07 -19.06 19.20
C ARG A 336 -11.17 -20.01 20.38
N ASP A 337 -10.03 -20.27 21.01
CA ASP A 337 -10.00 -21.06 22.24
C ASP A 337 -10.71 -20.30 23.37
N LYS A 338 -11.53 -21.00 24.15
CA LYS A 338 -12.17 -20.42 25.33
C LYS A 338 -11.10 -20.06 26.37
N PRO A 339 -11.31 -19.02 27.20
CA PRO A 339 -10.45 -18.78 28.35
C PRO A 339 -10.41 -20.02 29.24
N GLY A 340 -9.21 -20.58 29.47
CA GLY A 340 -9.03 -21.80 30.26
C GLY A 340 -9.26 -23.11 29.48
N ALA A 341 -9.28 -23.06 28.14
CA ALA A 341 -9.31 -24.27 27.32
C ALA A 341 -8.17 -25.22 27.68
N LEU A 342 -8.48 -26.51 27.71
CA LEU A 342 -7.60 -27.56 28.20
C LEU A 342 -6.66 -28.02 27.09
N GLU A 343 -5.38 -28.14 27.41
CA GLU A 343 -4.44 -28.94 26.63
C GLU A 343 -4.64 -30.42 26.98
N THR A 344 -4.57 -31.31 25.98
CA THR A 344 -4.59 -32.75 26.22
C THR A 344 -3.45 -33.46 25.49
N ALA A 345 -2.90 -34.48 26.16
CA ALA A 345 -1.89 -35.36 25.58
C ALA A 345 -2.51 -36.38 24.59
N ARG A 346 -3.80 -36.71 24.77
CA ARG A 346 -4.51 -37.72 23.95
C ARG A 346 -5.98 -37.33 23.76
N LEU A 347 -6.50 -37.62 22.58
CA LEU A 347 -7.94 -37.66 22.33
C LEU A 347 -8.40 -39.09 22.62
N GLU A 348 -9.14 -39.28 23.73
CA GLU A 348 -9.61 -40.59 24.17
C GLU A 348 -11.14 -40.65 24.15
N GLY A 349 -11.69 -41.83 23.88
CA GLY A 349 -13.13 -42.09 23.85
C GLY A 349 -13.77 -41.96 22.46
N ASP A 350 -15.09 -42.01 22.46
CA ASP A 350 -15.91 -41.99 21.24
C ASP A 350 -15.94 -40.58 20.64
N ILE A 351 -16.02 -40.48 19.31
CA ILE A 351 -16.33 -39.21 18.64
C ILE A 351 -17.85 -39.14 18.49
N VAL A 352 -18.49 -38.13 19.06
CA VAL A 352 -19.95 -37.96 19.02
C VAL A 352 -20.33 -36.62 18.41
N PHE A 353 -21.06 -36.65 17.29
CA PHE A 353 -21.84 -35.53 16.79
C PHE A 353 -23.25 -35.65 17.37
N ASP A 354 -23.72 -34.64 18.08
CA ASP A 354 -25.00 -34.62 18.79
C ASP A 354 -25.87 -33.49 18.24
N ASN A 355 -26.83 -33.84 17.37
CA ASN A 355 -27.80 -32.95 16.73
C ASN A 355 -27.16 -31.72 16.05
N VAL A 356 -26.07 -31.94 15.31
CA VAL A 356 -25.25 -30.87 14.73
C VAL A 356 -25.91 -30.24 13.51
N THR A 357 -26.10 -28.92 13.58
CA THR A 357 -26.54 -28.09 12.43
C THR A 357 -25.44 -27.10 12.07
N PHE A 358 -25.10 -27.01 10.79
CA PHE A 358 -24.03 -26.14 10.30
C PHE A 358 -24.31 -25.57 8.91
N TYR A 359 -23.85 -24.33 8.70
CA TYR A 359 -23.83 -23.63 7.42
C TYR A 359 -22.58 -22.75 7.30
N TYR A 360 -22.01 -22.65 6.09
CA TYR A 360 -20.95 -21.69 5.78
C TYR A 360 -21.51 -20.27 5.56
N GLU A 361 -22.65 -20.19 4.89
CA GLU A 361 -23.40 -18.95 4.60
C GLU A 361 -24.77 -19.03 5.27
N LYS A 362 -25.19 -17.94 5.91
CA LYS A 362 -26.47 -17.93 6.62
C LYS A 362 -27.63 -18.20 5.66
N GLY A 363 -28.53 -19.10 6.05
CA GLY A 363 -29.68 -19.49 5.22
C GLY A 363 -29.40 -20.62 4.22
N LYS A 364 -28.18 -21.18 4.16
CA LYS A 364 -27.84 -22.35 3.36
C LYS A 364 -27.30 -23.48 4.24
N PRO A 365 -28.17 -24.24 4.94
CA PRO A 365 -27.74 -25.36 5.78
C PRO A 365 -27.04 -26.43 4.95
N VAL A 366 -25.89 -26.89 5.44
CA VAL A 366 -25.11 -27.99 4.86
C VAL A 366 -25.33 -29.28 5.64
N LEU A 367 -25.39 -29.17 6.97
CA LEU A 367 -25.80 -30.23 7.89
C LEU A 367 -27.01 -29.74 8.67
N THR A 368 -27.98 -30.62 8.90
CA THR A 368 -29.19 -30.33 9.68
C THR A 368 -29.45 -31.52 10.58
N ASP A 369 -29.46 -31.29 11.89
CA ASP A 369 -29.74 -32.32 12.91
C ASP A 369 -28.88 -33.59 12.75
N PHE A 370 -27.60 -33.41 12.44
CA PHE A 370 -26.68 -34.51 12.15
C PHE A 370 -26.16 -35.16 13.44
N SER A 371 -26.40 -36.46 13.59
CA SER A 371 -25.91 -37.26 14.72
C SER A 371 -25.12 -38.47 14.25
N LEU A 372 -23.93 -38.67 14.82
CA LEU A 372 -23.01 -39.76 14.50
C LEU A 372 -22.20 -40.12 15.75
N ARG A 373 -22.01 -41.41 16.01
CA ARG A 373 -21.12 -41.90 17.07
C ARG A 373 -20.09 -42.85 16.45
N VAL A 374 -18.81 -42.62 16.75
CA VAL A 374 -17.68 -43.41 16.24
C VAL A 374 -16.89 -43.95 17.41
N GLN A 375 -16.68 -45.27 17.45
CA GLN A 375 -15.93 -45.93 18.51
C GLN A 375 -14.42 -45.96 18.22
N PRO A 376 -13.56 -46.03 19.25
CA PRO A 376 -12.12 -46.21 19.06
C PRO A 376 -11.77 -47.41 18.18
N GLY A 377 -10.97 -47.18 17.14
CA GLY A 377 -10.54 -48.20 16.18
C GLY A 377 -11.54 -48.52 15.08
N GLU A 378 -12.73 -47.90 15.10
CA GLU A 378 -13.73 -48.08 14.05
C GLU A 378 -13.32 -47.36 12.75
N THR A 379 -13.52 -48.04 11.61
CA THR A 379 -13.31 -47.45 10.28
C THR A 379 -14.66 -47.14 9.65
N ILE A 380 -14.93 -45.85 9.42
CA ILE A 380 -16.19 -45.37 8.85
C ILE A 380 -15.98 -44.82 7.45
N ALA A 381 -16.88 -45.20 6.53
CA ALA A 381 -16.94 -44.64 5.18
C ALA A 381 -18.14 -43.68 5.06
N LEU A 382 -17.86 -42.40 4.76
CA LEU A 382 -18.89 -41.41 4.47
C LEU A 382 -19.21 -41.41 2.96
N VAL A 383 -20.41 -41.85 2.58
CA VAL A 383 -20.83 -41.99 1.17
C VAL A 383 -22.02 -41.08 0.88
N GLY A 384 -22.02 -40.43 -0.28
CA GLY A 384 -23.12 -39.57 -0.73
C GLY A 384 -22.73 -38.68 -1.90
N PRO A 385 -23.68 -37.97 -2.53
CA PRO A 385 -23.41 -37.09 -3.67
C PRO A 385 -22.51 -35.91 -3.28
N THR A 386 -21.83 -35.31 -4.27
CA THR A 386 -21.09 -34.05 -4.08
C THR A 386 -22.01 -32.98 -3.49
N GLY A 387 -21.54 -32.24 -2.49
CA GLY A 387 -22.36 -31.27 -1.76
C GLY A 387 -23.14 -31.82 -0.56
N GLY A 388 -23.17 -33.13 -0.33
CA GLY A 388 -23.87 -33.75 0.81
C GLY A 388 -23.18 -33.59 2.19
N GLY A 389 -22.35 -32.57 2.41
CA GLY A 389 -21.76 -32.28 3.73
C GLY A 389 -20.60 -33.17 4.21
N LYS A 390 -20.18 -34.19 3.44
CA LYS A 390 -19.10 -35.12 3.82
C LYS A 390 -17.80 -34.42 4.26
N SER A 391 -17.30 -33.49 3.44
CA SER A 391 -16.09 -32.72 3.76
C SER A 391 -16.31 -31.77 4.95
N THR A 392 -17.54 -31.29 5.13
CA THR A 392 -17.92 -30.43 6.26
C THR A 392 -17.84 -31.18 7.59
N ILE A 393 -18.21 -32.47 7.64
CA ILE A 393 -18.05 -33.30 8.83
C ILE A 393 -16.57 -33.35 9.26
N VAL A 394 -15.65 -33.56 8.30
CA VAL A 394 -14.20 -33.58 8.59
C VAL A 394 -13.72 -32.20 9.06
N ASN A 395 -14.16 -31.13 8.40
CA ASN A 395 -13.77 -29.76 8.78
C ASN A 395 -14.26 -29.37 10.18
N LEU A 396 -15.45 -29.82 10.58
CA LEU A 396 -15.99 -29.65 11.93
C LEU A 396 -15.21 -30.50 12.94
N LEU A 397 -14.87 -31.75 12.61
CA LEU A 397 -14.08 -32.62 13.48
C LEU A 397 -12.70 -32.04 13.81
N CYS A 398 -12.02 -31.47 12.81
CA CYS A 398 -10.74 -30.79 12.98
C CYS A 398 -10.86 -29.39 13.63
N ARG A 399 -12.08 -28.97 13.95
CA ARG A 399 -12.41 -27.63 14.48
C ARG A 399 -11.89 -26.48 13.62
N PHE A 400 -11.90 -26.65 12.29
CA PHE A 400 -11.65 -25.54 11.36
C PHE A 400 -12.85 -24.59 11.29
N TYR A 401 -14.03 -25.11 11.63
CA TYR A 401 -15.26 -24.38 11.88
C TYR A 401 -15.92 -24.97 13.11
N GLU A 402 -16.80 -24.20 13.75
CA GLU A 402 -17.62 -24.66 14.87
C GLU A 402 -19.09 -24.82 14.42
N PRO A 403 -19.82 -25.82 14.98
CA PRO A 403 -21.23 -26.01 14.70
C PRO A 403 -22.03 -24.77 15.11
N LYS A 404 -23.14 -24.51 14.40
CA LYS A 404 -24.03 -23.39 14.74
C LYS A 404 -25.04 -23.79 15.82
N GLU A 405 -25.45 -25.05 15.80
CA GLU A 405 -26.27 -25.70 16.83
C GLU A 405 -25.80 -27.15 17.01
N GLY A 406 -26.13 -27.74 18.16
CA GLY A 406 -25.60 -29.04 18.57
C GLY A 406 -24.17 -28.96 19.10
N ARG A 407 -23.54 -30.12 19.33
CA ARG A 407 -22.19 -30.20 19.89
C ARG A 407 -21.41 -31.39 19.35
N ILE A 408 -20.09 -31.31 19.45
CA ILE A 408 -19.16 -32.38 19.08
C ILE A 408 -18.34 -32.74 20.32
N LEU A 409 -18.30 -34.02 20.65
CA LEU A 409 -17.66 -34.55 21.85
C LEU A 409 -16.52 -35.49 21.46
N PHE A 410 -15.41 -35.39 22.21
CA PHE A 410 -14.38 -36.42 22.28
C PHE A 410 -14.48 -37.11 23.64
N GLY A 411 -14.99 -38.35 23.65
CA GLY A 411 -15.42 -39.04 24.85
C GLY A 411 -16.57 -38.29 25.53
N GLU A 412 -16.34 -37.80 26.74
CA GLU A 412 -17.31 -37.01 27.50
C GLU A 412 -17.07 -35.49 27.42
N HIS A 413 -16.00 -35.04 26.76
CA HIS A 413 -15.61 -33.63 26.71
C HIS A 413 -16.12 -32.96 25.44
N ASP A 414 -16.72 -31.78 25.58
CA ASP A 414 -16.99 -30.92 24.44
C ASP A 414 -15.67 -30.44 23.85
N TYR A 415 -15.48 -30.68 22.56
CA TYR A 415 -14.22 -30.33 21.90
C TYR A 415 -13.94 -28.81 21.89
N THR A 416 -14.95 -27.96 22.14
CA THR A 416 -14.77 -26.51 22.27
C THR A 416 -14.07 -26.11 23.57
N ASP A 417 -14.02 -27.01 24.56
CA ASP A 417 -13.31 -26.82 25.83
C ASP A 417 -11.83 -27.22 25.73
N LEU A 418 -11.41 -27.86 24.63
CA LEU A 418 -10.01 -28.13 24.33
C LEU A 418 -9.39 -26.96 23.55
N THR A 419 -8.07 -26.84 23.55
CA THR A 419 -7.40 -25.90 22.62
C THR A 419 -7.45 -26.44 21.19
N GLN A 420 -7.46 -25.56 20.18
CA GLN A 420 -7.35 -25.98 18.78
C GLN A 420 -6.10 -26.80 18.53
N HIS A 421 -4.97 -26.40 19.12
CA HIS A 421 -3.70 -27.12 19.02
C HIS A 421 -3.81 -28.55 19.55
N ALA A 422 -4.46 -28.76 20.70
CA ALA A 422 -4.63 -30.09 21.31
C ALA A 422 -5.47 -31.04 20.44
N ILE A 423 -6.41 -30.52 19.65
CA ILE A 423 -7.18 -31.31 18.68
C ILE A 423 -6.34 -31.57 17.42
N GLN A 424 -5.85 -30.52 16.77
CA GLN A 424 -5.26 -30.59 15.44
C GLN A 424 -3.93 -31.36 15.42
N SER A 425 -3.14 -31.29 16.50
CA SER A 425 -1.89 -32.05 16.59
C SER A 425 -2.09 -33.55 16.85
N ARG A 426 -3.34 -34.01 17.06
CA ARG A 426 -3.70 -35.41 17.36
C ARG A 426 -4.55 -36.04 16.25
N ILE A 427 -4.98 -35.25 15.26
CA ILE A 427 -5.78 -35.71 14.13
C ILE A 427 -4.93 -35.66 12.86
N GLY A 428 -4.76 -36.80 12.19
CA GLY A 428 -4.17 -36.87 10.86
C GLY A 428 -5.21 -36.56 9.79
N MET A 429 -4.88 -35.70 8.83
CA MET A 429 -5.75 -35.36 7.70
C MET A 429 -4.99 -35.51 6.38
N VAL A 430 -5.61 -36.17 5.40
CA VAL A 430 -5.12 -36.25 4.02
C VAL A 430 -6.18 -35.65 3.11
N LEU A 431 -5.83 -34.56 2.43
CA LEU A 431 -6.72 -33.84 1.52
C LEU A 431 -6.83 -34.55 0.17
N GLN A 432 -7.97 -34.40 -0.51
CA GLN A 432 -8.18 -34.93 -1.87
C GLN A 432 -7.12 -34.39 -2.86
N THR A 433 -6.78 -33.12 -2.72
CA THR A 433 -5.67 -32.47 -3.45
C THR A 433 -4.60 -32.09 -2.44
N PRO A 434 -3.53 -32.90 -2.28
CA PRO A 434 -2.46 -32.58 -1.34
C PRO A 434 -1.70 -31.33 -1.79
N HIS A 435 -1.22 -30.56 -0.82
CA HIS A 435 -0.34 -29.41 -1.07
C HIS A 435 1.06 -29.73 -0.57
N LEU A 436 2.07 -29.48 -1.41
CA LEU A 436 3.47 -29.61 -1.06
C LEU A 436 4.12 -28.24 -1.05
N PHE A 437 4.96 -27.98 -0.05
CA PHE A 437 5.73 -26.75 0.04
C PHE A 437 7.01 -26.87 -0.79
N SER A 438 7.45 -25.75 -1.36
CA SER A 438 8.76 -25.65 -2.01
C SER A 438 9.86 -26.00 -1.00
N GLY A 439 10.73 -26.95 -1.37
CA GLY A 439 11.75 -27.50 -0.49
C GLY A 439 12.13 -28.91 -0.94
N THR A 440 12.76 -29.67 -0.06
CA THR A 440 13.06 -31.08 -0.34
C THR A 440 11.87 -31.98 0.01
N ILE A 441 11.87 -33.21 -0.53
CA ILE A 441 10.91 -34.25 -0.13
C ILE A 441 11.04 -34.52 1.38
N ARG A 442 12.28 -34.55 1.89
CA ARG A 442 12.57 -34.73 3.32
C ARG A 442 11.90 -33.64 4.17
N ASP A 443 11.97 -32.38 3.76
CA ASP A 443 11.35 -31.27 4.50
C ASP A 443 9.83 -31.40 4.54
N ASN A 444 9.22 -31.81 3.42
CA ASN A 444 7.77 -32.04 3.35
C ASN A 444 7.32 -33.23 4.22
N LEU A 445 8.08 -34.32 4.25
CA LEU A 445 7.78 -35.47 5.13
C LEU A 445 7.94 -35.11 6.61
N ARG A 446 9.00 -34.36 6.96
CA ARG A 446 9.29 -33.92 8.33
C ARG A 446 8.32 -32.85 8.84
N TYR A 447 7.50 -32.25 7.96
CA TYR A 447 6.53 -31.21 8.33
C TYR A 447 5.51 -31.68 9.38
N GLY A 448 5.14 -32.96 9.39
CA GLY A 448 4.22 -33.52 10.39
C GLY A 448 4.84 -33.70 11.78
N ARG A 449 6.17 -33.85 11.87
CA ARG A 449 6.92 -33.96 13.13
C ARG A 449 8.37 -33.52 12.91
N LEU A 450 8.67 -32.28 13.33
CA LEU A 450 9.93 -31.59 13.00
C LEU A 450 11.20 -32.27 13.55
N ASP A 451 11.07 -33.05 14.62
CA ASP A 451 12.13 -33.79 15.30
C ASP A 451 12.28 -35.24 14.83
N ALA A 452 11.52 -35.69 13.81
CA ALA A 452 11.62 -37.04 13.27
C ALA A 452 13.01 -37.32 12.64
N SER A 453 13.61 -38.47 12.95
CA SER A 453 14.90 -38.90 12.40
C SER A 453 14.77 -39.28 10.92
N ASP A 454 15.89 -39.29 10.18
CA ASP A 454 15.87 -39.70 8.77
C ASP A 454 15.39 -41.15 8.59
N ASP A 455 15.71 -42.04 9.54
CA ASP A 455 15.26 -43.44 9.51
C ASP A 455 13.73 -43.54 9.67
N GLU A 456 13.16 -42.77 10.60
CA GLU A 456 11.71 -42.72 10.80
C GLU A 456 10.98 -42.18 9.56
N LEU A 457 11.57 -41.22 8.84
CA LEU A 457 11.02 -40.71 7.59
C LEU A 457 11.05 -41.79 6.49
N VAL A 458 12.14 -42.57 6.40
CA VAL A 458 12.25 -43.67 5.44
C VAL A 458 11.22 -44.76 5.74
N ASP A 459 11.04 -45.12 7.01
CA ASP A 459 10.06 -46.12 7.41
C ASP A 459 8.63 -45.65 7.14
N ALA A 460 8.30 -44.39 7.43
CA ALA A 460 7.02 -43.79 7.07
C ALA A 460 6.79 -43.79 5.54
N ALA A 461 7.82 -43.47 4.75
CA ALA A 461 7.73 -43.50 3.29
C ALA A 461 7.54 -44.92 2.74
N ARG A 462 8.13 -45.94 3.37
CA ARG A 462 7.92 -47.35 3.00
C ARG A 462 6.49 -47.80 3.32
N LEU A 463 5.99 -47.48 4.51
CA LEU A 463 4.62 -47.78 4.93
C LEU A 463 3.58 -47.14 3.99
N ALA A 464 3.87 -45.93 3.49
CA ALA A 464 3.02 -45.23 2.54
C ALA A 464 3.20 -45.68 1.07
N GLY A 465 4.14 -46.60 0.79
CA GLY A 465 4.47 -47.03 -0.58
C GLY A 465 5.17 -45.96 -1.44
N ALA A 466 5.72 -44.93 -0.81
CA ALA A 466 6.36 -43.79 -1.48
C ALA A 466 7.87 -43.94 -1.65
N HIS A 467 8.53 -44.79 -0.85
CA HIS A 467 9.99 -44.89 -0.81
C HIS A 467 10.62 -45.15 -2.18
N ASP A 468 10.08 -46.09 -2.95
CA ASP A 468 10.70 -46.57 -4.19
C ASP A 468 10.74 -45.49 -5.28
N PHE A 469 9.72 -44.64 -5.41
CA PHE A 469 9.79 -43.55 -6.38
C PHE A 469 10.67 -42.41 -5.86
N ILE A 470 10.66 -42.14 -4.55
CA ILE A 470 11.46 -41.06 -3.95
C ILE A 470 12.95 -41.28 -4.21
N VAL A 471 13.43 -42.52 -4.14
CA VAL A 471 14.85 -42.85 -4.39
C VAL A 471 15.24 -42.81 -5.86
N THR A 472 14.28 -42.66 -6.78
CA THR A 472 14.53 -42.58 -8.25
C THR A 472 14.53 -41.16 -8.80
N LEU A 473 14.12 -40.17 -8.00
CA LEU A 473 14.16 -38.74 -8.32
C LEU A 473 15.56 -38.16 -8.09
#